data_AF-A0A7W7Y0I6-F1
#
_entry.id   AF-A0A7W7Y0I6-F1
#
_cell.length_a   1.000
_cell.length_b   1.000
_cell.length_c   1.000
_cell.angle_alpha   90.00
_cell.angle_beta   90.00
_cell.angle_gamma   90.00
#
_symmetry.space_group_name_H-M   'P 1'
#
loop_
_entity.id
_entity.type
_entity.pdbx_description
1 polymer ?
#
loop_
_entity_poly.entity_id
_entity_poly.type
_entity_poly.pdbx_seq_one_letter_code
_entity_poly.pdbx_strand_id
1 'polypeptide(L)'
;MLRLLALALLGLLVFLQVKLWGGHGGRHEVRRLEQAVQAQQAENEQLRRRNDALAAEVEDLKEGEDAVEERARSELGMIRPGEVFYRVVEPSADVLDKGREKR
;
A
#
# COMPACT_ATOMS: atom_id res chain seq x y z
N MET A 1 -61.79 41.74 2.23
CA MET A 1 -60.48 41.97 2.89
C MET A 1 -59.85 40.66 3.39
N LEU A 2 -60.42 39.96 4.39
CA LEU A 2 -59.83 38.74 4.99
C LEU A 2 -59.59 37.57 4.01
N ARG A 3 -60.50 37.34 3.05
CA ARG A 3 -60.38 36.25 2.05
C ARG A 3 -59.17 36.43 1.11
N LEU A 4 -58.83 37.66 0.74
CA LEU A 4 -57.67 37.97 -0.10
C LEU A 4 -56.36 37.77 0.69
N LEU A 5 -56.36 38.16 1.96
CA LEU A 5 -55.23 37.94 2.86
C LEU A 5 -54.96 36.44 3.05
N ALA A 6 -56.02 35.65 3.26
CA ALA A 6 -55.92 34.19 3.39
C ALA A 6 -55.37 33.53 2.10
N LEU A 7 -55.80 33.98 0.92
CA LEU A 7 -55.26 33.50 -0.36
C LEU A 7 -53.78 33.87 -0.55
N ALA A 8 -53.39 35.09 -0.17
CA ALA A 8 -51.99 35.51 -0.22
C ALA A 8 -51.09 34.70 0.72
N LEU A 9 -51.55 34.45 1.95
CA LEU A 9 -50.88 33.58 2.92
C LEU A 9 -50.79 32.13 2.42
N LEU A 10 -51.85 31.61 1.79
CA LEU A 10 -51.84 30.27 1.20
C LEU A 10 -50.84 30.18 0.03
N GLY A 11 -50.81 31.20 -0.83
CA GLY A 11 -49.83 31.28 -1.92
C GLY A 11 -48.39 31.35 -1.41
N LEU A 12 -48.14 32.16 -0.38
CA LEU A 12 -46.84 32.23 0.28
C LEU A 12 -46.45 30.89 0.91
N LEU A 13 -47.41 30.21 1.55
CA LEU A 13 -47.19 28.88 2.13
C LEU A 13 -46.80 27.87 1.05
N VAL A 14 -47.53 27.80 -0.06
CA VAL A 14 -47.23 26.91 -1.19
C VAL A 14 -45.86 27.24 -1.79
N PHE A 15 -45.54 28.52 -1.99
CA PHE A 15 -44.23 28.94 -2.47
C PHE A 15 -43.10 28.48 -1.54
N LEU A 16 -43.30 28.62 -0.23
CA LEU A 16 -42.33 28.19 0.78
C LEU A 16 -42.19 26.66 0.80
N GLN A 17 -43.28 25.92 0.66
CA GLN A 17 -43.27 24.44 0.58
C GLN A 17 -42.49 23.95 -0.65
N VAL A 18 -42.75 24.55 -1.82
CA VAL A 18 -42.02 24.23 -3.06
C VAL A 18 -40.53 24.57 -2.92
N LYS A 19 -40.23 25.73 -2.33
CA LYS A 19 -38.85 26.14 -2.05
C LYS A 19 -38.18 25.20 -1.06
N LEU A 20 -38.89 24.69 -0.05
CA LEU A 20 -38.33 23.77 0.94
C LEU A 20 -38.05 22.39 0.35
N TRP A 21 -38.95 21.89 -0.49
CA TRP A 21 -38.74 20.64 -1.25
C TRP A 21 -37.59 20.74 -2.26
N GLY A 22 -37.31 21.95 -2.79
CA GLY A 22 -36.17 22.20 -3.68
C GLY A 22 -34.88 22.68 -2.98
N GLY A 23 -34.98 23.19 -1.75
CA GLY A 23 -33.97 24.06 -1.14
C GLY A 23 -33.19 23.48 0.04
N HIS A 24 -33.36 22.20 0.36
CA HIS A 24 -32.51 21.51 1.33
C HIS A 24 -31.88 20.27 0.73
N GLY A 25 -30.55 20.31 0.67
CA GLY A 25 -29.67 19.39 -0.03
C GLY A 25 -29.74 17.94 0.48
N GLY A 26 -29.56 17.00 -0.46
CA GLY A 26 -29.32 15.61 -0.09
C GLY A 26 -29.44 14.59 -1.21
N ARG A 27 -30.12 14.87 -2.33
CA ARG A 27 -30.28 13.85 -3.40
C ARG A 27 -29.48 14.12 -4.66
N HIS A 28 -29.31 15.37 -5.08
CA HIS A 28 -28.48 15.68 -6.25
C HIS A 28 -26.99 15.77 -5.90
N GLU A 29 -26.63 16.39 -4.78
CA GLU A 29 -25.24 16.47 -4.31
C GLU A 29 -24.69 15.08 -3.92
N VAL A 30 -25.49 14.28 -3.18
CA VAL A 30 -25.09 12.93 -2.76
C VAL A 30 -24.96 12.01 -3.96
N ARG A 31 -25.86 12.07 -4.95
CA ARG A 31 -25.70 11.26 -6.18
C ARG A 31 -24.45 11.62 -6.96
N ARG A 32 -24.08 12.91 -6.99
CA ARG A 32 -22.87 13.35 -7.68
C ARG A 32 -21.60 12.94 -6.92
N LEU A 33 -21.65 12.99 -5.60
CA LEU A 33 -20.55 12.57 -4.72
C LEU A 33 -20.40 11.04 -4.69
N GLU A 34 -21.50 10.28 -4.67
CA GLU A 34 -21.51 8.82 -4.81
C GLU A 34 -20.92 8.37 -6.14
N GLN A 35 -21.28 9.04 -7.24
CA GLN A 35 -20.69 8.75 -8.56
C GLN A 35 -19.18 9.02 -8.60
N ALA A 36 -18.72 10.11 -7.98
CA ALA A 36 -17.30 10.42 -7.89
C ALA A 36 -16.54 9.40 -7.02
N VAL A 37 -17.13 8.98 -5.90
CA VAL A 37 -16.55 7.96 -5.00
C VAL A 37 -16.44 6.60 -5.70
N GLN A 38 -17.46 6.18 -6.45
CA GLN A 38 -17.42 4.91 -7.20
C GLN A 38 -16.35 4.92 -8.31
N ALA A 39 -16.22 6.03 -9.05
CA ALA A 39 -15.18 6.16 -10.07
C ALA A 39 -13.77 6.08 -9.45
N GLN A 40 -13.56 6.76 -8.31
CA GLN A 40 -12.27 6.74 -7.63
C GLN A 40 -11.95 5.38 -6.99
N GLN A 41 -12.96 4.63 -6.54
CA GLN A 41 -12.78 3.27 -6.02
C GLN A 41 -12.34 2.30 -7.11
N ALA A 42 -12.94 2.37 -8.31
CA ALA A 42 -12.53 1.53 -9.43
C ALA A 42 -11.07 1.79 -9.86
N GLU A 43 -10.66 3.06 -9.89
CA GLU A 43 -9.27 3.43 -10.19
C GLU A 43 -8.29 2.94 -9.10
N ASN A 44 -8.66 3.11 -7.82
CA ASN A 44 -7.84 2.62 -6.71
C ASN A 44 -7.68 1.10 -6.71
N GLU A 45 -8.74 0.35 -7.03
CA GLU A 45 -8.64 -1.11 -7.16
C GLU A 45 -7.69 -1.52 -8.29
N GLN A 46 -7.73 -0.82 -9.42
CA GLN A 46 -6.81 -1.09 -10.53
C GLN A 46 -5.36 -0.78 -10.15
N LEU A 47 -5.12 0.34 -9.47
CA LEU A 47 -3.79 0.72 -8.99
C LEU A 47 -3.27 -0.27 -7.94
N ARG A 48 -4.11 -0.72 -7.00
CA ARG A 48 -3.75 -1.74 -6.01
C ARG A 48 -3.31 -3.04 -6.67
N ARG A 49 -4.07 -3.56 -7.62
CA ARG A 49 -3.69 -4.80 -8.35
C ARG A 49 -2.35 -4.68 -9.06
N ARG A 50 -2.05 -3.51 -9.65
CA ARG A 50 -0.73 -3.25 -10.27
C ARG A 50 0.38 -3.16 -9.23
N ASN A 51 0.12 -2.52 -8.10
CA ASN A 51 1.09 -2.42 -7.03
C ASN A 51 1.41 -3.80 -6.44
N ASP A 52 0.39 -4.62 -6.20
CA ASP A 52 0.56 -5.99 -5.71
C ASP A 52 1.37 -6.85 -6.69
N ALA A 53 1.10 -6.73 -8.00
CA ALA A 53 1.87 -7.42 -9.04
C ALA A 53 3.33 -6.96 -9.09
N LEU A 54 3.57 -5.65 -9.03
CA LEU A 54 4.93 -5.09 -9.02
C LEU A 54 5.68 -5.45 -7.73
N ALA A 55 5.00 -5.50 -6.59
CA ALA A 55 5.59 -5.92 -5.33
C ALA A 55 6.05 -7.38 -5.40
N ALA A 56 5.22 -8.26 -5.96
CA ALA A 56 5.58 -9.66 -6.18
C ALA A 56 6.76 -9.80 -7.15
N GLU A 57 6.80 -9.01 -8.22
CA GLU A 57 7.92 -9.00 -9.19
C GLU A 57 9.22 -8.50 -8.54
N VAL A 58 9.15 -7.48 -7.69
CA VAL A 58 10.31 -6.99 -6.93
C VAL A 58 10.80 -8.03 -5.92
N GLU A 59 9.89 -8.78 -5.29
CA GLU A 59 10.25 -9.84 -4.35
C GLU A 59 10.89 -11.03 -5.06
N ASP A 60 10.34 -11.48 -6.19
CA ASP A 60 10.91 -12.55 -7.03
C ASP A 60 12.30 -12.17 -7.59
N LEU A 61 12.47 -10.91 -8.04
CA LEU A 61 13.77 -10.42 -8.50
C LEU A 61 14.81 -10.41 -7.37
N LYS A 62 14.43 -10.01 -6.16
CA LYS A 62 15.33 -10.01 -5.00
C LYS A 62 15.73 -11.42 -4.58
N GLU A 63 14.75 -12.32 -4.47
CA GLU A 63 15.03 -13.72 -4.15
C GLU A 63 15.92 -14.38 -5.22
N GLY A 64 15.68 -14.07 -6.49
CA GLY A 64 16.51 -14.53 -7.60
C GLY A 64 17.94 -13.99 -7.56
N GLU A 65 18.13 -12.70 -7.29
CA GLU A 65 19.47 -12.10 -7.16
C GLU A 65 20.23 -12.63 -5.93
N ASP A 66 19.56 -12.76 -4.78
CA ASP A 66 20.14 -13.29 -3.56
C ASP A 66 20.57 -14.76 -3.74
N ALA A 67 19.74 -15.57 -4.40
CA ALA A 67 20.06 -16.97 -4.70
C ALA A 67 21.27 -17.10 -5.65
N VAL A 68 21.41 -16.19 -6.62
CA VAL A 68 22.56 -16.15 -7.54
C VAL A 68 23.82 -15.68 -6.81
N GLU A 69 23.73 -14.68 -5.93
CA GLU A 69 24.86 -14.20 -5.13
C GLU A 69 25.36 -15.29 -4.17
N GLU A 70 24.45 -16.00 -3.49
CA GLU A 70 24.82 -17.09 -2.58
C GLU A 70 25.54 -18.22 -3.34
N ARG A 71 25.09 -18.57 -4.55
CA ARG A 71 25.77 -19.57 -5.38
C ARG A 71 27.14 -19.10 -5.87
N ALA A 72 27.28 -17.83 -6.27
CA ALA A 72 28.57 -17.25 -6.67
C ALA A 72 29.58 -17.21 -5.50
N ARG A 73 29.11 -16.92 -4.29
CA ARG A 73 29.94 -16.88 -3.07
C ARG A 73 30.33 -18.28 -2.59
N SER A 74 29.38 -19.22 -2.57
CA SER A 74 29.58 -20.57 -2.03
C SER A 74 30.31 -21.52 -2.99
N GLU A 75 29.98 -21.50 -4.28
CA GLU A 75 30.54 -22.44 -5.27
C GLU A 75 31.77 -21.88 -5.99
N LEU A 76 31.78 -20.58 -6.30
CA LEU A 76 32.85 -19.96 -7.10
C LEU A 76 33.83 -19.15 -6.25
N GLY A 77 33.55 -18.96 -4.95
CA GLY A 77 34.39 -18.15 -4.06
C GLY A 77 34.53 -16.70 -4.51
N MET A 78 33.57 -16.20 -5.31
CA MET A 78 33.60 -14.84 -5.83
C MET A 78 33.31 -13.83 -4.71
N ILE A 79 34.14 -12.80 -4.63
CA ILE A 79 34.03 -11.69 -3.67
C ILE A 79 33.93 -10.37 -4.44
N ARG A 80 33.17 -9.40 -3.93
CA ARG A 80 33.04 -8.10 -4.60
C ARG A 80 34.38 -7.32 -4.55
N PRO A 81 34.66 -6.46 -5.55
CA PRO A 81 35.83 -5.60 -5.52
C PRO A 81 35.84 -4.71 -4.27
N GLY A 82 36.82 -4.86 -3.38
CA GLY A 82 36.94 -4.11 -2.12
C GLY A 82 36.34 -4.80 -0.88
N GLU A 83 35.83 -6.02 -1.00
CA GLU A 83 35.28 -6.80 0.11
C GLU A 83 36.38 -7.68 0.78
N VAL A 84 36.45 -7.70 2.11
CA VAL A 84 37.44 -8.50 2.87
C VAL A 84 36.78 -9.78 3.38
N PHE A 85 37.17 -10.93 2.82
CA PHE A 85 36.60 -12.25 3.16
C PHE A 85 37.33 -12.89 4.35
N TYR A 86 36.61 -13.07 5.47
CA TYR A 86 37.12 -13.77 6.65
C TYR A 86 36.58 -15.19 6.69
N ARG A 87 37.46 -16.19 6.58
CA ARG A 87 37.11 -17.60 6.79
C ARG A 87 37.56 -18.05 8.18
N VAL A 88 36.61 -18.30 9.07
CA VAL A 88 36.89 -18.87 10.39
C VAL A 88 37.19 -20.37 10.19
N VAL A 89 38.45 -20.76 10.35
CA VAL A 89 38.85 -22.16 10.46
C VAL A 89 38.92 -22.50 11.94
N GLU A 90 38.20 -23.53 12.37
CA GLU A 90 38.37 -24.07 13.73
C GLU A 90 39.80 -24.57 13.87
N PRO A 91 40.51 -24.19 14.95
CA PRO A 91 41.85 -24.69 15.18
C PRO A 91 41.77 -26.22 15.31
N SER A 92 42.41 -26.92 14.38
CA SER A 92 42.55 -28.36 14.43
C SER A 92 43.04 -28.77 15.82
N ALA A 93 42.33 -29.71 16.45
CA ALA A 93 42.59 -30.21 17.80
C ALA A 93 44.04 -30.70 18.02
N ASP A 94 44.80 -30.88 16.95
CA ASP A 94 46.22 -31.23 16.92
C ASP A 94 47.15 -30.17 17.58
N VAL A 95 46.71 -28.91 17.70
CA VAL A 95 47.47 -27.86 18.40
C VAL A 95 47.29 -27.93 19.93
N LEU A 96 46.20 -28.56 20.41
CA LEU A 96 45.91 -28.67 21.84
C LEU A 96 46.63 -29.84 22.54
N ASP A 97 47.19 -30.79 21.77
CA ASP A 97 47.85 -31.97 22.35
C ASP A 97 49.36 -31.79 22.56
N LYS A 98 50.03 -30.95 21.76
CA LYS A 98 51.49 -30.69 21.87
C LYS A 98 51.91 -29.95 23.16
N GLY A 99 50.96 -29.46 23.95
CA GLY A 99 51.21 -28.79 25.23
C GLY A 99 51.31 -29.75 26.44
N ARG A 100 50.92 -31.03 26.31
CA ARG A 100 50.90 -31.99 27.43
C ARG A 100 52.12 -32.90 27.54
N GLU A 101 53.01 -32.93 26.55
CA GLU A 101 54.18 -33.82 26.53
C GLU A 101 55.46 -33.22 27.16
N LYS A 102 55.44 -31.96 27.62
CA LYS A 102 56.60 -31.29 28.25
C LYS A 102 56.39 -30.93 29.72
N ARG A 103 55.76 -31.80 30.51
CA ARG A 103 55.79 -31.72 31.98
C ARG A 103 56.19 -33.04 32.59
#